data_AF-H5XYX4-F1
#
_entry.id   AF-H5XYX4-F1
#
_cell.length_a   1.000
_cell.length_b   1.000
_cell.length_c   1.000
_cell.angle_alpha   90.00
_cell.angle_beta   90.00
_cell.angle_gamma   90.00
#
_symmetry.space_group_name_H-M   'P 1'
#
loop_
_entity.id
_entity.type
_entity.pdbx_description
1 polymer ?
#
loop_
_entity_poly.entity_id
_entity_poly.type
_entity_poly.pdbx_seq_one_letter_code
_entity_poly.pdbx_strand_id
1 'polypeptide(L)'
;MIKKMVEKDERTAFIENTSFSYGYKFLAFALLLDIMFRSFRLNEAPWDLFTIIIMSGFAMVVYQYKQKILGKSWIKTVGSTIIISIISAIILALILV
;
A
#
# COMPACT_ATOMS: atom_id res chain seq x y z
N MET A 1 -10.15 -4.37 43.65
CA MET A 1 -10.88 -5.11 42.60
C MET A 1 -9.97 -5.23 41.39
N ILE A 2 -9.29 -6.38 41.22
CA ILE A 2 -8.37 -6.58 40.09
C ILE A 2 -9.25 -6.72 38.84
N LYS A 3 -9.19 -5.72 37.96
CA LYS A 3 -9.89 -5.72 36.67
C LYS A 3 -9.34 -6.90 35.87
N LYS A 4 -10.07 -8.01 35.81
CA LYS A 4 -9.76 -9.13 34.89
C LYS A 4 -9.58 -8.51 33.51
N MET A 5 -8.39 -8.60 32.94
CA MET A 5 -8.19 -8.24 31.54
C MET A 5 -9.11 -9.16 30.74
N VAL A 6 -10.12 -8.58 30.09
CA VAL A 6 -11.01 -9.32 29.22
C VAL A 6 -10.14 -9.86 28.09
N GLU A 7 -10.13 -11.18 27.93
CA GLU A 7 -9.45 -11.86 26.84
C GLU A 7 -9.95 -11.30 25.52
N LYS A 8 -9.03 -10.98 24.59
CA LYS A 8 -9.34 -10.22 23.38
C LYS A 8 -10.34 -11.00 22.53
N ASP A 9 -11.58 -10.51 22.50
CA ASP A 9 -12.68 -11.11 21.74
C ASP A 9 -12.44 -11.00 20.22
N GLU A 10 -13.00 -11.94 19.45
CA GLU A 10 -12.92 -11.99 17.98
C GLU A 10 -13.46 -10.69 17.37
N ARG A 11 -14.54 -10.14 17.95
CA ARG A 11 -15.10 -8.85 17.52
C ARG A 11 -14.12 -7.71 17.71
N THR A 12 -13.41 -7.67 18.83
CA THR A 12 -12.40 -6.64 19.10
C THR A 12 -11.25 -6.73 18.12
N ALA A 13 -10.74 -7.94 17.85
CA ALA A 13 -9.69 -8.17 16.87
C ALA A 13 -10.10 -7.76 15.44
N PHE A 14 -11.35 -8.04 15.05
CA PHE A 14 -11.89 -7.66 13.74
C PHE A 14 -11.97 -6.14 13.56
N ILE A 15 -12.49 -5.42 14.56
CA ILE A 15 -12.60 -3.95 14.52
C ILE A 15 -11.21 -3.32 14.47
N GLU A 16 -10.27 -3.84 15.25
CA GLU A 16 -8.89 -3.35 15.30
C GLU A 16 -8.17 -3.54 13.96
N ASN A 17 -8.27 -4.72 13.34
CA ASN A 17 -7.69 -4.97 12.02
C ASN A 17 -8.31 -4.07 10.93
N THR A 18 -9.63 -3.83 11.01
CA THR A 18 -10.33 -2.90 10.11
C THR A 18 -9.83 -1.46 10.31
N SER A 19 -9.64 -1.04 11.56
CA SER A 19 -9.08 0.27 11.89
C SER A 19 -7.67 0.46 11.31
N PHE A 20 -6.80 -0.54 11.44
CA PHE A 20 -5.46 -0.49 10.82
C PHE A 20 -5.53 -0.40 9.29
N SER A 21 -6.47 -1.10 8.64
CA SER A 21 -6.66 -1.00 7.19
C SER A 21 -7.04 0.42 6.76
N TYR A 22 -7.97 1.07 7.47
CA TYR A 22 -8.35 2.45 7.19
C TYR A 22 -7.20 3.42 7.45
N GLY A 23 -6.48 3.26 8.57
CA GLY A 23 -5.32 4.07 8.90
C GLY A 23 -4.23 3.98 7.83
N TYR A 24 -3.92 2.77 7.36
CA TYR A 24 -2.96 2.58 6.27
C TYR A 24 -3.41 3.26 4.96
N LYS A 25 -4.67 3.09 4.56
CA LYS A 25 -5.20 3.74 3.34
C LYS A 25 -5.12 5.26 3.43
N PHE A 26 -5.49 5.82 4.57
CA PHE A 26 -5.42 7.26 4.81
C PHE A 26 -3.97 7.76 4.73
N LEU A 27 -3.04 7.10 5.42
CA LEU A 27 -1.62 7.45 5.40
C LEU A 27 -1.02 7.34 3.99
N ALA A 28 -1.29 6.26 3.28
CA ALA A 28 -0.81 6.08 1.91
C ALA A 28 -1.34 7.20 0.98
N PHE A 29 -2.61 7.57 1.12
CA PHE A 29 -3.20 8.66 0.35
C PHE A 29 -2.57 10.02 0.69
N ALA A 30 -2.36 10.30 1.98
CA ALA A 30 -1.69 11.53 2.42
C ALA A 30 -0.25 11.63 1.89
N LEU A 31 0.51 10.52 1.89
CA LEU A 31 1.85 10.48 1.31
C LEU A 31 1.84 10.70 -0.20
N LEU A 32 0.87 10.14 -0.92
CA LEU A 32 0.72 10.39 -2.36
C LEU A 32 0.41 11.87 -2.66
N LEU A 33 -0.40 12.53 -1.83
CA LEU A 33 -0.64 13.97 -1.95
C LEU A 33 0.63 14.79 -1.69
N ASP A 34 1.44 14.43 -0.69
CA ASP A 34 2.73 15.09 -0.42
C ASP A 34 3.69 14.90 -1.60
N ILE A 35 3.79 13.69 -2.14
CA ILE A 35 4.55 13.39 -3.36
C ILE A 35 4.13 14.30 -4.51
N MET A 36 2.82 14.42 -4.77
CA MET A 36 2.32 15.30 -5.83
C MET A 36 2.70 16.76 -5.58
N PHE A 37 2.55 17.23 -4.34
CA PHE A 37 2.90 18.60 -3.97
C PHE A 37 4.39 18.89 -4.17
N ARG A 38 5.28 18.02 -3.69
CA ARG A 38 6.73 18.19 -3.85
C ARG A 38 7.16 18.12 -5.31
N SER A 39 6.65 17.15 -6.06
CA SER A 39 6.96 17.02 -7.49
C SER A 39 6.48 18.22 -8.31
N PHE A 40 5.27 18.73 -8.07
CA PHE A 40 4.74 19.85 -8.86
C PHE A 40 5.19 21.24 -8.41
N ARG A 41 5.33 21.45 -7.09
CA ARG A 41 5.62 22.78 -6.53
C ARG A 41 7.10 23.01 -6.30
N LEU A 42 7.82 21.97 -5.87
CA LEU A 42 9.24 22.06 -5.51
C LEU A 42 10.15 21.48 -6.61
N ASN A 43 9.59 20.82 -7.63
CA ASN A 43 10.32 20.09 -8.68
C ASN A 43 11.33 19.07 -8.10
N GLU A 44 11.03 18.56 -6.91
CA GLU A 44 11.82 17.52 -6.26
C GLU A 44 11.38 16.15 -6.76
N ALA A 45 12.28 15.17 -6.65
CA ALA A 45 11.94 13.78 -6.89
C ALA A 45 11.77 13.06 -5.53
N PRO A 46 10.53 12.94 -5.00
CA PRO A 46 10.24 12.44 -3.65
C PRO A 46 10.32 10.90 -3.57
N TRP A 47 11.45 10.35 -3.98
CA TRP A 47 11.72 8.92 -4.00
C TRP A 47 11.71 8.29 -2.61
N ASP A 48 12.03 9.07 -1.58
CA ASP A 48 11.94 8.67 -0.18
C ASP A 48 10.51 8.24 0.18
N LEU A 49 9.52 9.08 -0.13
CA LEU A 49 8.11 8.81 0.16
C LEU A 49 7.58 7.65 -0.69
N PHE A 50 7.96 7.57 -1.98
CA PHE A 50 7.63 6.43 -2.83
C PHE A 50 8.19 5.12 -2.25
N THR A 51 9.43 5.13 -1.78
CA THR A 51 10.07 3.95 -1.18
C THR A 51 9.32 3.49 0.06
N ILE A 52 8.86 4.41 0.91
CA ILE A 52 8.06 4.08 2.10
C ILE A 52 6.75 3.37 1.71
N ILE A 53 6.04 3.89 0.69
CA ILE A 53 4.79 3.28 0.21
C ILE A 53 5.06 1.88 -0.37
N ILE A 54 6.09 1.75 -1.22
CA ILE A 54 6.44 0.47 -1.87
C ILE A 54 6.87 -0.57 -0.82
N MET A 55 7.74 -0.19 0.11
CA MET A 55 8.26 -1.09 1.14
C MET A 55 7.18 -1.55 2.12
N SER A 56 6.27 -0.65 2.51
CA SER A 56 5.15 -1.01 3.38
C SER A 56 4.17 -1.98 2.70
N GLY A 57 3.85 -1.75 1.43
CA GLY A 57 3.06 -2.69 0.63
C GLY A 57 3.76 -4.03 0.44
N PHE A 58 5.07 -4.02 0.15
CA PHE A 58 5.87 -5.23 -0.02
C PHE A 58 5.90 -6.08 1.25
N ALA A 59 6.08 -5.46 2.43
CA ALA A 59 6.06 -6.16 3.71
C ALA A 59 4.72 -6.90 3.93
N MET A 60 3.59 -6.28 3.59
CA MET A 60 2.27 -6.92 3.68
C MET A 60 2.13 -8.10 2.73
N VAL A 61 2.58 -7.95 1.48
CA VAL A 61 2.55 -9.03 0.48
C VAL A 61 3.39 -10.21 0.93
N VAL A 62 4.61 -9.96 1.44
CA VAL A 62 5.50 -11.02 1.96
C VAL A 62 4.84 -11.75 3.14
N TYR A 63 4.20 -11.01 4.05
CA TYR A 63 3.48 -11.62 5.17
C TYR A 63 2.32 -12.50 4.69
N GLN A 64 1.50 -12.00 3.76
CA GLN A 64 0.38 -12.77 3.18
C GLN A 64 0.86 -14.00 2.39
N TYR A 65 1.98 -13.90 1.69
CA TYR A 65 2.62 -15.01 1.00
C TYR A 65 3.05 -16.10 1.99
N LYS A 66 3.69 -15.73 3.10
CA LYS A 66 4.09 -16.68 4.16
C LYS A 66 2.89 -17.39 4.77
N GLN A 67 1.76 -16.70 4.91
CA GLN A 67 0.52 -17.29 5.42
C GLN A 67 -0.27 -18.06 4.36
N LYS A 68 0.23 -18.16 3.12
CA LYS A 68 -0.40 -18.89 2.00
C LYS A 68 -1.84 -18.45 1.69
N ILE A 69 -2.17 -17.19 1.98
CA ILE A 69 -3.51 -16.62 1.76
C ILE A 69 -3.68 -16.14 0.30
N LEU A 70 -2.58 -16.02 -0.45
CA LEU A 70 -2.61 -15.54 -1.83
C LEU A 70 -3.32 -16.54 -2.75
N GLY A 71 -4.47 -16.14 -3.28
CA GLY A 71 -5.25 -16.94 -4.22
C GLY A 71 -4.58 -17.10 -5.59
N LYS A 72 -5.02 -18.09 -6.37
CA LYS A 72 -4.48 -18.39 -7.71
C LYS A 72 -4.59 -17.23 -8.71
N SER A 73 -5.55 -16.31 -8.53
CA SER A 73 -5.72 -15.11 -9.35
C SER A 73 -4.71 -14.01 -9.05
N TRP A 74 -4.02 -14.05 -7.90
CA TRP A 74 -3.13 -12.98 -7.46
C TRP A 74 -2.01 -12.71 -8.47
N ILE A 75 -1.40 -13.76 -9.03
CA ILE A 75 -0.37 -13.65 -10.06
C ILE A 75 -0.91 -12.97 -11.32
N LYS A 76 -2.15 -13.28 -11.72
CA LYS A 76 -2.78 -12.65 -12.89
C LYS A 76 -3.02 -11.16 -12.64
N THR A 77 -3.50 -10.79 -11.46
CA THR A 77 -3.75 -9.39 -11.09
C THR A 77 -2.46 -8.58 -10.98
N VAL A 78 -1.42 -9.13 -10.35
CA VAL A 78 -0.11 -8.46 -10.28
C VAL A 78 0.49 -8.33 -11.67
N GLY A 79 0.45 -9.40 -12.48
CA GLY A 79 0.93 -9.39 -13.85
C GLY A 79 0.22 -8.34 -14.71
N SER A 80 -1.11 -8.26 -14.65
CA SER A 80 -1.86 -7.24 -15.42
C SER A 80 -1.54 -5.82 -14.95
N THR A 81 -1.38 -5.61 -13.64
CA THR A 81 -1.03 -4.30 -13.08
C THR A 81 0.36 -3.83 -13.55
N ILE A 82 1.34 -4.74 -13.56
CA ILE A 82 2.69 -4.45 -14.07
C ILE A 82 2.63 -4.11 -15.56
N ILE A 83 1.92 -4.91 -16.37
CA ILE A 83 1.78 -4.67 -17.81
C ILE A 83 1.17 -3.30 -18.08
N ILE A 84 0.06 -2.97 -17.40
CA ILE A 84 -0.59 -1.66 -17.53
C ILE A 84 0.37 -0.54 -17.15
N SER A 85 1.11 -0.68 -16.04
CA SER A 85 2.09 0.33 -15.62
C SER A 85 3.21 0.53 -16.62
N ILE A 86 3.74 -0.54 -17.23
CA ILE A 86 4.77 -0.45 -18.27
C ILE A 86 4.22 0.27 -19.50
N ILE A 87 3.02 -0.10 -19.96
CA ILE A 87 2.37 0.54 -21.11
C ILE A 87 2.17 2.04 -20.84
N SER A 88 1.66 2.41 -19.67
CA SER A 88 1.49 3.81 -19.28
C SER A 88 2.81 4.58 -19.26
N ALA A 89 3.89 3.97 -18.75
CA ALA A 89 5.21 4.59 -18.72
C ALA A 89 5.77 4.81 -20.14
N ILE A 90 5.61 3.84 -21.05
CA ILE A 90 6.02 3.97 -22.45
C ILE A 90 5.25 5.10 -23.15
N ILE A 91 3.92 5.16 -22.97
CA ILE A 91 3.09 6.21 -23.55
C ILE A 91 3.55 7.60 -23.08
N LEU A 92 3.78 7.76 -21.78
CA LEU A 92 4.27 9.02 -21.23
C LEU A 92 5.66 9.39 -21.78
N ALA A 93 6.58 8.43 -21.89
CA ALA A 93 7.90 8.67 -22.45
C ALA A 93 7.82 9.12 -23.92
N LEU A 94 6.94 8.54 -24.73
CA LEU A 94 6.74 8.94 -26.13
C LEU A 94 6.08 10.31 -26.29
N ILE A 95 5.29 10.76 -25.31
CA ILE A 95 4.67 12.10 -25.34
C ILE A 95 5.68 13.19 -24.94
N LEU A 96 6.59 12.86 -24.02
CA LEU A 96 7.56 13.80 -23.46
C LEU A 96 8.86 13.92 -24.28
N VAL A 97 9.16 12.93 -25.13
CA VAL A 97 10.27 12.95 -26.11
C VAL A 97 9.82 13.63 -27.40
#